data_AF-A0A3C1ZEH1-F1
#
_entry.id   AF-A0A3C1ZEH1-F1
#
_cell.length_a   1.000
_cell.length_b   1.000
_cell.length_c   1.000
_cell.angle_alpha   90.00
_cell.angle_beta   90.00
_cell.angle_gamma   90.00
#
_symmetry.space_group_name_H-M   'P 1'
#
loop_
_entity.id
_entity.type
_entity.pdbx_description
1 polymer ?
#
loop_
_entity_poly.entity_id
_entity_poly.type
_entity_poly.pdbx_seq_one_letter_code
_entity_poly.pdbx_strand_id
1 'polypeptide(L)'
;MLMLCGCSAGKLPPFASAQAWTLDGNKAVSSAHDLTINFGGKDVFPITNMSDGGYDLNFITGDAQFQAYDPRCKEHIASAIRQIPLNIDSLEFVLADQFIVFTPCVANSWMPDLVRQADGTELVVEANPRTSTVQPHDEIWRNFIFDGKRHRILVIDRLVKNGKHIGIVYLMQSEDKKVPFSSTIHYDVTAPRNVQPVGEHMRALFDITIDAALSHVPLHTYNDYIHAADSCFMAGDYSGASRQFSMAFATGNAVQGPHLYNAACAAALAGDNDVAFARLNARLSQEPDWYVDDPAADTDLASLHDDARWQVYSDSLIARCNRIEAHFDKALRAKLLSIARSDQDIRHEFLDAYRATPKNQARIDSLSHEMQRIDSINQAQICQILDTDGFAGKEKVGNASSVFWLIIQHSPVEMQKRYFWIFEQAARHGDISLESIAMMDDRIAMFEGRPQKYGSQIVDGHLYPLQDPAQVDRWRQEMGMPPLADYLKQMGISL
;
A
#
# COMPACT_ATOMS: atom_id res chain seq x y z
N MET A 1 35.99 34.83 24.70
CA MET A 1 35.78 35.97 23.77
C MET A 1 36.31 35.57 22.39
N LEU A 2 35.42 35.12 21.49
CA LEU A 2 35.35 35.43 20.05
C LEU A 2 34.29 34.52 19.41
N MET A 3 33.34 35.17 18.75
CA MET A 3 32.21 34.60 17.99
C MET A 3 32.71 33.82 16.77
N LEU A 4 31.93 32.81 16.36
CA LEU A 4 31.95 32.28 14.99
C LEU A 4 30.54 32.44 14.40
N CYS A 5 30.36 33.53 13.65
CA CYS A 5 29.30 33.67 12.65
C CYS A 5 29.69 32.87 11.40
N GLY A 6 28.72 32.19 10.77
CA GLY A 6 28.84 31.75 9.38
C GLY A 6 28.31 30.36 9.07
N CYS A 7 27.00 30.15 9.18
CA CYS A 7 26.30 29.19 8.31
C CYS A 7 25.23 29.99 7.56
N SER A 8 25.39 30.07 6.24
CA SER A 8 24.50 30.79 5.33
C SER A 8 23.05 30.36 5.50
N ALA A 9 22.21 31.30 5.91
CA ALA A 9 20.77 31.17 5.94
C ALA A 9 20.22 31.09 4.50
N GLY A 10 19.92 29.88 4.04
CA GLY A 10 19.01 29.66 2.92
C GLY A 10 17.61 29.47 3.48
N LYS A 11 16.76 30.50 3.39
CA LYS A 11 15.34 30.42 3.75
C LYS A 11 14.57 29.67 2.64
N LEU A 12 13.63 28.81 3.01
CA LEU A 12 12.65 28.19 2.11
C LEU A 12 11.21 28.59 2.54
N PRO A 13 10.23 28.74 1.61
CA PRO A 13 8.89 29.27 1.91
C PRO A 13 7.78 28.19 1.86
N PRO A 14 6.47 28.52 1.94
CA PRO A 14 5.40 27.52 2.08
C PRO A 14 5.24 26.77 0.78
N PHE A 15 4.80 25.53 0.87
CA PHE A 15 4.60 24.68 -0.30
C PHE A 15 3.20 24.90 -0.89
N ALA A 16 3.12 25.76 -1.91
CA ALA A 16 2.07 25.68 -2.91
C ALA A 16 2.03 24.29 -3.58
N SER A 17 0.93 23.96 -4.27
CA SER A 17 0.81 22.73 -5.05
C SER A 17 1.98 22.58 -6.04
N ALA A 18 2.39 21.34 -6.35
CA ALA A 18 3.56 21.03 -7.18
C ALA A 18 3.51 21.68 -8.58
N GLN A 19 2.33 22.09 -9.06
CA GLN A 19 2.13 22.83 -10.30
C GLN A 19 2.66 24.28 -10.27
N ALA A 20 3.09 24.78 -9.10
CA ALA A 20 3.47 26.17 -8.91
C ALA A 20 4.99 26.42 -8.86
N TRP A 21 5.85 25.44 -9.18
CA TRP A 21 7.31 25.60 -9.12
C TRP A 21 7.99 25.27 -10.44
N THR A 22 8.90 26.14 -10.89
CA THR A 22 9.73 25.94 -12.09
C THR A 22 11.22 25.99 -11.74
N LEU A 23 12.02 25.13 -12.38
CA LEU A 23 13.48 25.11 -12.22
C LEU A 23 14.14 26.01 -13.27
N ASP A 24 14.99 26.93 -12.83
CA ASP A 24 15.82 27.81 -13.66
C ASP A 24 17.29 27.70 -13.22
N GLY A 25 18.04 26.79 -13.85
CA GLY A 25 19.42 26.51 -13.51
C GLY A 25 19.59 26.02 -12.07
N ASN A 26 20.35 26.77 -11.25
CA ASN A 26 20.59 26.46 -9.84
C ASN A 26 19.52 27.07 -8.92
N LYS A 27 18.35 27.38 -9.47
CA LYS A 27 17.25 28.03 -8.78
C LYS A 27 15.94 27.29 -8.97
N ALA A 28 15.11 27.34 -7.94
CA ALA A 28 13.69 26.99 -8.03
C ALA A 28 12.86 28.26 -7.81
N VAL A 29 11.91 28.50 -8.69
CA VAL A 29 11.05 29.71 -8.69
C VAL A 29 9.61 29.29 -8.48
N SER A 30 8.93 29.88 -7.48
CA SER A 30 7.51 29.66 -7.23
C SER A 30 6.67 30.70 -7.97
N SER A 31 5.76 30.26 -8.83
CA SER A 31 4.75 31.12 -9.46
C SER A 31 3.61 31.49 -8.51
N ALA A 32 3.38 30.72 -7.45
CA ALA A 32 2.31 30.97 -6.49
C ALA A 32 2.71 31.96 -5.37
N HIS A 33 4.00 32.03 -5.01
CA HIS A 33 4.46 32.74 -3.80
C HIS A 33 5.60 33.73 -4.08
N ASP A 34 5.81 34.12 -5.34
CA ASP A 34 6.81 35.09 -5.82
C ASP A 34 8.19 34.92 -5.16
N LEU A 35 8.70 33.67 -5.18
CA LEU A 35 9.89 33.28 -4.43
C LEU A 35 10.92 32.55 -5.27
N THR A 36 12.21 32.83 -5.01
CA THR A 36 13.37 32.22 -5.67
C THR A 36 14.33 31.60 -4.67
N ILE A 37 14.61 30.30 -4.83
CA ILE A 37 15.56 29.52 -4.01
C ILE A 37 16.89 29.42 -4.76
N ASN A 38 18.03 29.66 -4.11
CA ASN A 38 19.36 29.48 -4.71
C ASN A 38 20.11 28.31 -4.04
N PHE A 39 20.47 27.29 -4.82
CA PHE A 39 21.09 26.05 -4.30
C PHE A 39 22.61 26.08 -4.15
N GLY A 40 23.25 27.25 -4.31
CA GLY A 40 24.68 27.45 -4.01
C GLY A 40 25.64 26.60 -4.86
N GLY A 41 25.94 27.06 -6.08
CA GLY A 41 27.26 26.86 -6.73
C GLY A 41 27.77 25.44 -7.02
N LYS A 42 26.94 24.40 -7.07
CA LYS A 42 27.37 23.10 -7.65
C LYS A 42 26.68 22.87 -8.99
N ASP A 43 27.49 22.53 -9.97
CA ASP A 43 27.15 22.45 -11.39
C ASP A 43 25.92 21.58 -11.66
N VAL A 44 25.00 22.13 -12.46
CA VAL A 44 23.92 21.40 -13.11
C VAL A 44 24.56 20.61 -14.24
N PHE A 45 24.85 19.33 -14.01
CA PHE A 45 25.20 18.44 -15.10
C PHE A 45 23.93 18.02 -15.87
N PRO A 46 23.97 18.00 -17.21
CA PRO A 46 22.84 17.53 -18.01
C PRO A 46 22.61 16.03 -17.79
N ILE A 47 21.34 15.68 -17.71
CA ILE A 47 20.82 14.33 -17.47
C ILE A 47 21.20 13.41 -18.63
N THR A 48 21.97 12.36 -18.36
CA THR A 48 21.96 11.13 -19.15
C THR A 48 22.20 9.93 -18.24
N ASN A 49 21.24 9.00 -18.24
CA ASN A 49 21.34 7.60 -17.81
C ASN A 49 22.04 7.30 -16.47
N MET A 50 21.25 7.15 -15.40
CA MET A 50 21.57 6.14 -14.37
C MET A 50 20.28 5.49 -13.88
N SER A 51 20.32 4.15 -13.86
CA SER A 51 19.26 3.20 -13.54
C SER A 51 18.61 3.43 -12.18
N ASP A 52 17.28 3.51 -12.21
CA ASP A 52 16.35 3.72 -11.11
C ASP A 52 16.23 2.45 -10.25
N GLY A 53 17.33 2.03 -9.62
CA GLY A 53 17.38 0.82 -8.81
C GLY A 53 16.21 0.73 -7.82
N GLY A 54 15.48 -0.38 -7.85
CA GLY A 54 14.40 -0.67 -6.90
C GLY A 54 14.89 -0.77 -5.46
N TYR A 55 13.98 -0.62 -4.51
CA TYR A 55 14.32 -0.47 -3.09
C TYR A 55 13.65 -1.53 -2.22
N ASP A 56 14.48 -2.39 -1.62
CA ASP A 56 14.10 -3.34 -0.56
C ASP A 56 14.22 -2.66 0.81
N LEU A 57 13.20 -2.82 1.64
CA LEU A 57 13.14 -2.25 2.99
C LEU A 57 13.42 -3.34 4.05
N ASN A 58 14.40 -3.10 4.94
CA ASN A 58 14.64 -3.91 6.13
C ASN A 58 14.53 -3.03 7.39
N PHE A 59 13.66 -3.38 8.35
CA PHE A 59 13.27 -2.53 9.48
C PHE A 59 13.82 -3.02 10.83
N ILE A 60 14.01 -2.06 11.75
CA ILE A 60 14.39 -2.25 13.14
C ILE A 60 13.11 -2.41 13.98
N THR A 61 12.98 -3.50 14.73
CA THR A 61 11.84 -3.76 15.63
C THR A 61 12.25 -3.59 17.09
N GLY A 62 11.52 -2.75 17.82
CA GLY A 62 11.68 -2.49 19.26
C GLY A 62 11.15 -3.62 20.15
N ASP A 63 11.62 -4.84 19.98
CA ASP A 63 11.53 -5.86 21.04
C ASP A 63 12.74 -5.71 21.99
N ALA A 64 12.80 -6.44 23.11
CA ALA A 64 13.73 -6.32 24.25
C ALA A 64 15.27 -6.28 23.95
N GLN A 65 15.67 -6.20 22.69
CA GLN A 65 17.02 -6.13 22.16
C GLN A 65 17.59 -4.69 22.02
N PHE A 66 17.13 -3.68 22.77
CA PHE A 66 17.76 -2.34 22.74
C PHE A 66 19.25 -2.35 23.17
N GLN A 67 19.68 -3.41 23.86
CA GLN A 67 21.08 -3.66 24.18
C GLN A 67 21.90 -4.27 23.02
N ALA A 68 21.27 -4.71 21.93
CA ALA A 68 21.94 -5.37 20.80
C ALA A 68 22.17 -4.46 19.56
N TYR A 69 21.81 -3.17 19.62
CA TYR A 69 21.95 -2.26 18.46
C TYR A 69 23.39 -1.87 18.09
N ASP A 70 23.60 -1.67 16.79
CA ASP A 70 24.79 -1.05 16.21
C ASP A 70 25.06 0.34 16.82
N PRO A 71 26.22 0.59 17.44
CA PRO A 71 26.59 1.87 18.03
C PRO A 71 26.45 3.08 17.09
N ARG A 72 26.53 2.85 15.77
CA ARG A 72 26.43 3.90 14.74
C ARG A 72 25.02 4.50 14.63
N CYS A 73 23.97 3.71 14.81
CA CYS A 73 22.57 4.18 14.81
C CYS A 73 22.30 5.12 15.98
N LYS A 74 22.76 4.72 17.18
CA LYS A 74 22.63 5.53 18.41
C LYS A 74 23.32 6.89 18.26
N GLU A 75 24.51 6.92 17.68
CA GLU A 75 25.24 8.16 17.42
C GLU A 75 24.55 9.06 16.38
N HIS A 76 23.88 8.47 15.39
CA HIS A 76 23.16 9.23 14.35
C HIS A 76 21.90 9.91 14.89
N ILE A 77 21.09 9.19 15.69
CA ILE A 77 19.96 9.77 16.41
C ILE A 77 20.45 10.84 17.39
N ALA A 78 21.47 10.54 18.19
CA ALA A 78 22.03 11.52 19.12
C ALA A 78 22.53 12.76 18.38
N SER A 79 23.17 12.59 17.21
CA SER A 79 23.58 13.71 16.35
C SER A 79 22.40 14.44 15.71
N ALA A 80 21.25 13.82 15.51
CA ALA A 80 20.03 14.47 15.02
C ALA A 80 19.41 15.32 16.13
N ILE A 81 19.20 14.70 17.30
CA ILE A 81 18.61 15.35 18.48
C ILE A 81 19.43 16.56 18.92
N ARG A 82 20.77 16.48 18.88
CA ARG A 82 21.65 17.63 19.20
C ARG A 82 21.50 18.83 18.27
N GLN A 83 20.86 18.68 17.11
CA GLN A 83 20.58 19.80 16.21
C GLN A 83 19.30 20.56 16.59
N ILE A 84 18.43 19.98 17.42
CA ILE A 84 17.18 20.61 17.86
C ILE A 84 17.53 21.73 18.85
N PRO A 85 17.16 22.99 18.58
CA PRO A 85 17.54 24.14 19.40
C PRO A 85 16.60 24.32 20.61
N LEU A 86 16.19 23.21 21.24
CA LEU A 86 15.32 23.19 22.41
C LEU A 86 15.90 22.29 23.50
N ASN A 87 15.69 22.66 24.75
CA ASN A 87 15.92 21.74 25.87
C ASN A 87 14.83 20.68 25.87
N ILE A 88 15.23 19.41 25.79
CA ILE A 88 14.33 18.25 25.71
C ILE A 88 14.23 17.62 27.11
N ASP A 89 13.03 17.59 27.67
CA ASP A 89 12.74 17.02 28.99
C ASP A 89 12.57 15.50 28.93
N SER A 90 11.90 15.00 27.88
CA SER A 90 11.73 13.58 27.62
C SER A 90 11.81 13.27 26.13
N LEU A 91 12.21 12.04 25.83
CA LEU A 91 12.36 11.51 24.47
C LEU A 91 11.77 10.10 24.45
N GLU A 92 10.87 9.84 23.52
CA GLU A 92 10.20 8.56 23.31
C GLU A 92 10.24 8.17 21.84
N PHE A 93 10.29 6.87 21.56
CA PHE A 93 10.16 6.33 20.21
C PHE A 93 8.76 5.73 20.06
N VAL A 94 8.05 6.10 19.00
CA VAL A 94 6.64 5.73 18.79
C VAL A 94 6.47 5.15 17.37
N LEU A 95 5.47 4.27 17.19
CA LEU A 95 5.18 3.54 15.94
C LEU A 95 6.35 2.68 15.46
N ALA A 96 6.66 1.58 16.15
CA ALA A 96 7.77 0.69 15.78
C ALA A 96 9.09 1.45 15.52
N ASP A 97 9.39 2.44 16.37
CA ASP A 97 10.56 3.32 16.28
C ASP A 97 10.62 4.25 15.04
N GLN A 98 9.48 4.51 14.39
CA GLN A 98 9.38 5.40 13.22
C GLN A 98 9.41 6.89 13.56
N PHE A 99 8.95 7.29 14.75
CA PHE A 99 8.96 8.68 15.18
C PHE A 99 9.74 8.86 16.48
N ILE A 100 10.45 9.97 16.54
CA ILE A 100 11.04 10.45 17.79
C ILE A 100 10.12 11.54 18.32
N VAL A 101 9.46 11.26 19.44
CA VAL A 101 8.62 12.22 20.15
C VAL A 101 9.43 12.81 21.30
N PHE A 102 9.40 14.14 21.44
CA PHE A 102 10.03 14.83 22.56
C PHE A 102 9.09 15.82 23.23
N THR A 103 9.33 16.08 24.51
CA THR A 103 8.67 17.18 25.25
C THR A 103 9.68 18.30 25.48
N PRO A 104 9.45 19.53 24.98
CA PRO A 104 10.34 20.65 25.25
C PRO A 104 10.10 21.27 26.63
N CYS A 105 11.17 21.71 27.28
CA CYS A 105 11.14 22.43 28.56
C CYS A 105 10.43 23.80 28.45
N VAL A 106 10.61 24.49 27.30
CA VAL A 106 9.94 25.77 26.97
C VAL A 106 9.62 25.77 25.48
N ALA A 107 8.35 25.88 25.12
CA ALA A 107 7.90 25.67 23.73
C ALA A 107 8.11 26.88 22.79
N ASN A 108 8.17 28.09 23.34
CA ASN A 108 8.07 29.32 22.56
C ASN A 108 9.44 29.94 22.19
N SER A 109 10.56 29.27 22.50
CA SER A 109 11.91 29.81 22.22
C SER A 109 12.41 29.52 20.80
N TRP A 110 11.72 28.67 20.04
CA TRP A 110 12.04 28.36 18.65
C TRP A 110 10.83 28.73 17.78
N MET A 111 11.01 29.64 16.83
CA MET A 111 9.93 30.03 15.91
C MET A 111 9.72 28.96 14.83
N PRO A 112 8.47 28.65 14.44
CA PRO A 112 8.19 27.73 13.33
C PRO A 112 8.65 28.31 11.99
N ASP A 113 9.03 27.43 11.08
CA ASP A 113 9.20 27.78 9.66
C ASP A 113 7.83 27.84 8.97
N LEU A 114 6.91 26.94 9.36
CA LEU A 114 5.54 26.86 8.86
C LEU A 114 4.55 26.66 10.03
N VAL A 115 3.41 27.35 9.96
CA VAL A 115 2.28 27.19 10.88
C VAL A 115 1.10 26.65 10.11
N ARG A 116 0.52 25.54 10.55
CA ARG A 116 -0.75 25.05 10.04
C ARG A 116 -1.84 25.32 11.06
N GLN A 117 -2.89 26.00 10.61
CA GLN A 117 -4.07 26.30 11.40
C GLN A 117 -5.05 25.12 11.40
N ALA A 118 -5.96 25.10 12.37
CA ALA A 118 -6.95 24.03 12.54
C ALA A 118 -7.89 23.86 11.35
N ASP A 119 -8.10 24.90 10.54
CA ASP A 119 -8.89 24.85 9.30
C ASP A 119 -8.11 24.26 8.11
N GLY A 120 -6.87 23.83 8.33
CA GLY A 120 -5.99 23.25 7.32
C GLY A 120 -5.13 24.27 6.57
N THR A 121 -5.29 25.57 6.82
CA THR A 121 -4.51 26.63 6.17
C THR A 121 -3.05 26.59 6.62
N GLU A 122 -2.11 26.64 5.67
CA GLU A 122 -0.67 26.69 5.95
C GLU A 122 -0.13 28.11 5.70
N LEU A 123 0.58 28.65 6.69
CA LEU A 123 1.21 29.96 6.67
C LEU A 123 2.72 29.80 6.86
N VAL A 124 3.54 30.42 6.00
CA VAL A 124 4.97 30.56 6.32
C VAL A 124 5.25 31.80 7.11
N VAL A 125 6.15 31.61 8.06
CA VAL A 125 6.58 32.67 8.95
C VAL A 125 7.81 33.34 8.35
N GLU A 126 7.61 34.41 7.57
CA GLU A 126 8.72 35.29 7.19
C GLU A 126 9.22 36.07 8.42
N ALA A 127 10.53 35.99 8.68
CA ALA A 127 11.16 36.69 9.80
C ALA A 127 11.07 38.22 9.68
N ASN A 128 10.13 38.87 10.38
CA ASN A 128 10.39 39.79 11.52
C ASN A 128 9.07 40.31 12.15
N PRO A 129 9.07 40.86 13.38
CA PRO A 129 8.27 40.33 14.46
C PRO A 129 7.23 41.35 14.96
N ARG A 130 6.45 40.90 15.93
CA ARG A 130 5.65 41.65 16.91
C ARG A 130 4.16 41.40 16.73
N THR A 131 3.58 41.06 17.87
CA THR A 131 2.16 41.03 18.19
C THR A 131 1.34 39.94 17.52
N SER A 132 1.65 38.69 17.85
CA SER A 132 0.59 37.77 18.24
C SER A 132 1.19 36.69 19.17
N THR A 133 0.94 36.84 20.47
CA THR A 133 1.04 35.74 21.42
C THR A 133 -0.15 34.81 21.16
N VAL A 134 -0.13 34.06 20.05
CA VAL A 134 -1.04 32.93 19.88
C VAL A 134 -0.40 31.77 20.60
N GLN A 135 -1.02 31.35 21.70
CA GLN A 135 -0.62 30.09 22.31
C GLN A 135 -1.08 28.95 21.38
N PRO A 136 -0.23 27.92 21.14
CA PRO A 136 -0.46 26.87 20.14
C PRO A 136 -1.51 25.84 20.58
N HIS A 137 -2.67 26.31 21.04
CA HIS A 137 -3.74 25.41 21.48
C HIS A 137 -4.30 24.57 20.32
N ASP A 138 -4.36 25.15 19.10
CA ASP A 138 -4.96 24.51 17.92
C ASP A 138 -4.06 24.57 16.65
N GLU A 139 -2.83 25.08 16.76
CA GLU A 139 -1.89 25.23 15.64
C GLU A 139 -0.78 24.16 15.68
N ILE A 140 -0.35 23.71 14.50
CA ILE A 140 0.82 22.84 14.35
C ILE A 140 1.97 23.64 13.75
N TRP A 141 3.08 23.66 14.49
CA TRP A 141 4.29 24.40 14.17
C TRP A 141 5.33 23.45 13.57
N ARG A 142 5.64 23.61 12.29
CA ARG A 142 6.64 22.81 11.60
C ARG A 142 7.96 23.56 11.48
N ASN A 143 9.04 22.85 11.74
CA ASN A 143 10.40 23.32 11.55
C ASN A 143 11.23 22.37 10.71
N PHE A 144 12.22 22.94 10.03
CA PHE A 144 13.16 22.20 9.20
C PHE A 144 14.59 22.48 9.64
N ILE A 145 15.40 21.42 9.71
CA ILE A 145 16.86 21.56 9.89
C ILE A 145 17.54 20.86 8.72
N PHE A 146 18.17 21.66 7.87
CA PHE A 146 18.93 21.17 6.72
C PHE A 146 20.41 21.04 7.07
N ASP A 147 20.94 19.83 6.90
CA ASP A 147 22.36 19.55 7.06
C ASP A 147 22.93 18.98 5.75
N GLY A 148 23.35 19.89 4.87
CA GLY A 148 23.96 19.54 3.59
C GLY A 148 25.30 18.81 3.71
N LYS A 149 25.97 18.83 4.86
CA LYS A 149 27.20 18.03 5.08
C LYS A 149 26.89 16.58 5.39
N ARG A 150 25.76 16.33 6.04
CA ARG A 150 25.26 14.99 6.35
C ARG A 150 24.22 14.49 5.34
N HIS A 151 23.90 15.29 4.32
CA HIS A 151 22.81 15.05 3.37
C HIS A 151 21.51 14.69 4.09
N ARG A 152 21.13 15.52 5.06
CA ARG A 152 20.06 15.24 6.02
C ARG A 152 19.08 16.40 6.10
N ILE A 153 17.81 16.06 6.27
CA ILE A 153 16.74 16.98 6.66
C ILE A 153 16.07 16.41 7.91
N LEU A 154 16.04 17.19 8.99
CA LEU A 154 15.11 16.94 10.09
C LEU A 154 13.86 17.76 9.86
N VAL A 155 12.71 17.12 9.97
CA VAL A 155 11.42 17.79 10.04
C VAL A 155 10.95 17.66 11.49
N ILE A 156 10.46 18.75 12.07
CA ILE A 156 10.01 18.77 13.45
C ILE A 156 8.64 19.42 13.51
N ASP A 157 7.61 18.63 13.84
CA ASP A 157 6.27 19.13 14.09
C ASP A 157 6.07 19.33 15.57
N ARG A 158 5.60 20.51 15.96
CA ARG A 158 5.39 20.91 17.35
C ARG A 158 3.94 21.30 17.54
N LEU A 159 3.32 20.76 18.57
CA LEU A 159 1.91 21.00 18.88
C LEU A 159 1.65 20.87 20.38
N VAL A 160 0.43 21.23 20.81
CA VAL A 160 -0.04 20.99 22.17
C VAL A 160 -1.00 19.81 22.17
N LYS A 161 -0.68 18.77 22.94
CA LYS A 161 -1.55 17.62 23.19
C LYS A 161 -1.86 17.53 24.68
N ASN A 162 -3.13 17.56 25.06
CA ASN A 162 -3.59 17.52 26.45
C ASN A 162 -2.89 18.57 27.35
N GLY A 163 -2.68 19.79 26.83
CA GLY A 163 -2.01 20.87 27.56
C GLY A 163 -0.49 20.72 27.70
N LYS A 164 0.12 19.70 27.08
CA LYS A 164 1.58 19.52 27.02
C LYS A 164 2.09 19.80 25.62
N HIS A 165 3.20 20.52 25.53
CA HIS A 165 3.89 20.69 24.26
C HIS A 165 4.60 19.39 23.89
N ILE A 166 4.45 18.98 22.64
CA ILE A 166 5.14 17.82 22.08
C ILE A 166 5.80 18.23 20.77
N GLY A 167 6.94 17.62 20.48
CA GLY A 167 7.62 17.70 19.21
C GLY A 167 7.75 16.30 18.61
N ILE A 168 7.49 16.16 17.32
CA ILE A 168 7.59 14.91 16.58
C ILE A 168 8.64 15.13 15.50
N VAL A 169 9.69 14.31 15.50
CA VAL A 169 10.84 14.45 14.62
C VAL A 169 10.84 13.35 13.57
N TYR A 170 10.97 13.76 12.31
CA TYR A 170 11.18 12.91 11.15
C TYR A 170 12.60 13.13 10.64
N LEU A 171 13.34 12.04 10.43
CA LEU A 171 14.72 12.08 9.98
C LEU A 171 14.80 11.54 8.55
N MET A 172 15.14 12.40 7.60
CA MET A 172 15.44 12.01 6.21
C MET A 172 16.93 12.20 5.95
N GLN A 173 17.64 11.17 5.47
CA GLN A 173 19.07 11.26 5.19
C GLN A 173 19.48 10.35 4.02
N SER A 174 20.38 10.83 3.15
CA SER A 174 20.89 10.02 2.01
C SER A 174 21.98 9.02 2.41
N GLU A 175 22.07 7.94 1.63
CA GLU A 175 22.75 6.68 1.97
C GLU A 175 24.26 6.62 1.66
N ASP A 176 24.97 7.75 1.54
CA ASP A 176 26.41 7.69 1.21
C ASP A 176 27.30 7.21 2.38
N LYS A 177 26.68 6.80 3.51
CA LYS A 177 27.34 6.21 4.68
C LYS A 177 26.51 5.04 5.20
N LYS A 178 26.94 3.81 4.87
CA LYS A 178 26.40 2.52 5.34
C LYS A 178 26.05 2.49 6.85
N VAL A 179 24.82 2.83 7.25
CA VAL A 179 24.18 2.43 8.53
C VAL A 179 22.66 2.63 8.51
N PRO A 180 21.86 1.80 9.23
CA PRO A 180 20.42 1.65 9.01
C PRO A 180 19.56 2.61 9.85
N PHE A 181 18.73 3.39 9.17
CA PHE A 181 17.44 3.87 9.68
C PHE A 181 16.39 3.58 8.62
N SER A 182 15.21 3.18 9.06
CA SER A 182 14.24 2.45 8.24
C SER A 182 13.27 3.35 7.46
N SER A 183 13.78 4.43 6.90
CA SER A 183 13.04 5.33 6.01
C SER A 183 13.97 5.81 4.91
N THR A 184 14.74 4.88 4.33
CA THR A 184 15.82 5.24 3.42
C THR A 184 15.25 5.63 2.06
N ILE A 185 15.50 6.89 1.72
CA ILE A 185 15.30 7.46 0.42
C ILE A 185 16.66 7.41 -0.30
N HIS A 186 16.76 6.68 -1.41
CA HIS A 186 18.05 6.38 -2.06
C HIS A 186 18.56 7.49 -2.98
N TYR A 187 18.27 8.73 -2.63
CA TYR A 187 18.79 9.88 -3.34
C TYR A 187 19.22 10.95 -2.36
N ASP A 188 20.14 11.82 -2.78
CA ASP A 188 20.55 12.97 -1.98
C ASP A 188 19.32 13.84 -1.69
N VAL A 189 18.77 13.73 -0.48
CA VAL A 189 17.58 14.48 -0.04
C VAL A 189 17.81 15.99 -0.06
N THR A 190 19.06 16.43 -0.19
CA THR A 190 19.44 17.84 -0.33
C THR A 190 19.66 18.26 -1.79
N ALA A 191 19.55 17.34 -2.76
CA ALA A 191 19.73 17.67 -4.17
C ALA A 191 18.46 18.33 -4.77
N PRO A 192 18.61 19.38 -5.60
CA PRO A 192 17.48 20.13 -6.16
C PRO A 192 16.47 19.26 -6.93
N ARG A 193 16.97 18.26 -7.67
CA ARG A 193 16.14 17.33 -8.45
C ARG A 193 15.18 16.47 -7.61
N ASN A 194 15.42 16.38 -6.31
CA ASN A 194 14.66 15.54 -5.38
C ASN A 194 13.69 16.34 -4.51
N VAL A 195 13.61 17.66 -4.70
CA VAL A 195 12.76 18.54 -3.88
C VAL A 195 11.29 18.11 -3.92
N GLN A 196 10.79 17.71 -5.10
CA GLN A 196 9.41 17.27 -5.26
C GLN A 196 9.09 15.97 -4.48
N PRO A 197 9.79 14.84 -4.70
CA PRO A 197 9.47 13.60 -4.00
C PRO A 197 9.75 13.69 -2.48
N VAL A 198 10.74 14.50 -2.05
CA VAL A 198 10.95 14.81 -0.63
C VAL A 198 9.74 15.56 -0.05
N GLY A 199 9.21 16.55 -0.78
CA GLY A 199 8.06 17.35 -0.35
C GLY A 199 6.77 16.52 -0.21
N GLU A 200 6.53 15.59 -1.12
CA GLU A 200 5.38 14.67 -1.04
C GLU A 200 5.47 13.76 0.19
N HIS A 201 6.65 13.19 0.44
CA HIS A 201 6.88 12.35 1.61
C HIS A 201 6.69 13.13 2.92
N MET A 202 7.20 14.37 2.98
CA MET A 202 6.99 15.27 4.13
C MET A 202 5.53 15.64 4.36
N ARG A 203 4.72 15.74 3.30
CA ARG A 203 3.28 15.99 3.39
C ARG A 203 2.53 14.78 3.93
N ALA A 204 2.81 13.58 3.40
CA ALA A 204 2.23 12.34 3.90
C ALA A 204 2.54 12.11 5.38
N LEU A 205 3.80 12.36 5.78
CA LEU A 205 4.21 12.27 7.19
C LEU A 205 3.49 13.30 8.06
N PHE A 206 3.17 14.49 7.54
CA PHE A 206 2.41 15.51 8.28
C PHE A 206 0.98 15.10 8.58
N ASP A 207 0.32 14.50 7.59
CA ASP A 207 -1.06 14.03 7.73
C ASP A 207 -1.12 12.90 8.77
N ILE A 208 -0.11 12.02 8.82
CA ILE A 208 0.04 10.99 9.89
C ILE A 208 0.18 11.65 11.27
N THR A 209 0.97 12.72 11.38
CA THR A 209 1.12 13.50 12.63
C THR A 209 -0.22 14.03 13.11
N ILE A 210 -1.02 14.55 12.19
CA ILE A 210 -2.31 15.17 12.45
C ILE A 210 -3.30 14.13 12.94
N ASP A 211 -3.39 12.99 12.25
CA ASP A 211 -4.27 11.89 12.66
C ASP A 211 -3.89 11.36 14.06
N ALA A 212 -2.59 11.21 14.33
CA ALA A 212 -2.08 10.82 15.64
C ALA A 212 -2.24 11.90 16.73
N ALA A 213 -2.30 13.18 16.35
CA ALA A 213 -2.43 14.32 17.23
C ALA A 213 -3.88 14.63 17.63
N LEU A 214 -4.79 14.65 16.64
CA LEU A 214 -6.18 15.09 16.79
C LEU A 214 -7.12 13.98 17.26
N SER A 215 -6.70 12.71 17.14
CA SER A 215 -7.54 11.58 17.48
C SER A 215 -7.01 10.81 18.68
N HIS A 216 -7.89 10.44 19.61
CA HIS A 216 -7.65 9.37 20.60
C HIS A 216 -7.62 7.96 19.94
N VAL A 217 -7.23 7.88 18.66
CA VAL A 217 -7.44 6.70 17.81
C VAL A 217 -6.21 5.79 17.88
N PRO A 218 -6.40 4.46 18.04
CA PRO A 218 -5.33 3.49 17.88
C PRO A 218 -4.64 3.68 16.54
N LEU A 219 -3.32 3.56 16.51
CA LEU A 219 -2.51 3.69 15.31
C LEU A 219 -3.03 2.76 14.20
N HIS A 220 -3.37 3.33 13.04
CA HIS A 220 -3.83 2.57 11.88
C HIS A 220 -2.71 1.66 11.35
N THR A 221 -3.04 0.39 11.18
CA THR A 221 -2.17 -0.62 10.57
C THR A 221 -2.15 -0.47 9.05
N TYR A 222 -1.24 -1.17 8.37
CA TYR A 222 -1.25 -1.27 6.91
C TYR A 222 -2.64 -1.62 6.36
N ASN A 223 -3.28 -2.63 6.95
CA ASN A 223 -4.60 -3.09 6.52
C ASN A 223 -5.70 -2.07 6.79
N ASP A 224 -5.61 -1.28 7.86
CA ASP A 224 -6.57 -0.20 8.12
C ASP A 224 -6.53 0.86 7.01
N TYR A 225 -5.32 1.23 6.57
CA TYR A 225 -5.14 2.16 5.45
C TYR A 225 -5.57 1.56 4.10
N ILE A 226 -5.31 0.26 3.87
CA ILE A 226 -5.84 -0.42 2.68
C ILE A 226 -7.37 -0.40 2.68
N HIS A 227 -8.02 -0.72 3.80
CA HIS A 227 -9.48 -0.68 3.91
C HIS A 227 -10.06 0.74 3.72
N ALA A 228 -9.36 1.76 4.22
CA ALA A 228 -9.73 3.15 3.99
C ALA A 228 -9.56 3.52 2.51
N ALA A 229 -8.49 3.06 1.86
CA ALA A 229 -8.26 3.28 0.43
C ALA A 229 -9.36 2.67 -0.43
N ASP A 230 -9.72 1.41 -0.16
CA ASP A 230 -10.82 0.71 -0.85
C ASP A 230 -12.15 1.44 -0.66
N SER A 231 -12.42 1.92 0.57
CA SER A 231 -13.64 2.68 0.89
C SER A 231 -13.72 3.99 0.11
N CYS A 232 -12.62 4.76 0.05
CA CYS A 232 -12.53 5.98 -0.76
C CYS A 232 -12.72 5.67 -2.26
N PHE A 233 -12.10 4.61 -2.75
CA PHE A 233 -12.18 4.20 -4.15
C PHE A 233 -13.62 3.87 -4.55
N MET A 234 -14.31 3.06 -3.74
CA MET A 234 -15.72 2.69 -3.95
C MET A 234 -16.67 3.89 -3.86
N ALA A 235 -16.30 4.95 -3.12
CA ALA A 235 -17.05 6.20 -3.03
C ALA A 235 -16.77 7.17 -4.20
N GLY A 236 -15.82 6.84 -5.10
CA GLY A 236 -15.37 7.71 -6.18
C GLY A 236 -14.39 8.81 -5.74
N ASP A 237 -13.91 8.79 -4.50
CA ASP A 237 -12.86 9.68 -4.01
C ASP A 237 -11.47 9.10 -4.32
N TYR A 238 -11.08 9.17 -5.59
CA TYR A 238 -9.83 8.58 -6.07
C TYR A 238 -8.58 9.29 -5.51
N SER A 239 -8.67 10.60 -5.27
CA SER A 239 -7.62 11.37 -4.60
C SER A 239 -7.43 10.94 -3.14
N GLY A 240 -8.53 10.73 -2.41
CA GLY A 240 -8.53 10.16 -1.07
C GLY A 240 -7.96 8.74 -1.06
N ALA A 241 -8.40 7.88 -1.98
CA ALA A 241 -7.91 6.51 -2.11
C ALA A 241 -6.40 6.46 -2.35
N SER A 242 -5.91 7.27 -3.30
CA SER A 242 -4.46 7.39 -3.58
C SER A 242 -3.66 7.84 -2.37
N ARG A 243 -4.21 8.73 -1.53
CA ARG A 243 -3.58 9.17 -0.28
C ARG A 243 -3.54 8.05 0.76
N GLN A 244 -4.63 7.33 0.94
CA GLN A 244 -4.71 6.19 1.87
C GLN A 244 -3.73 5.08 1.50
N PHE A 245 -3.59 4.74 0.21
CA PHE A 245 -2.55 3.81 -0.25
C PHE A 245 -1.14 4.33 0.07
N SER A 246 -0.88 5.62 -0.09
CA SER A 246 0.43 6.20 0.27
C SER A 246 0.70 6.07 1.77
N MET A 247 -0.31 6.27 2.62
CA MET A 247 -0.19 6.06 4.06
C MET A 247 0.05 4.58 4.40
N ALA A 248 -0.65 3.66 3.72
CA ALA A 248 -0.39 2.23 3.85
C ALA A 248 1.07 1.90 3.53
N PHE A 249 1.60 2.39 2.41
CA PHE A 249 2.97 2.13 1.98
C PHE A 249 4.01 2.80 2.88
N ALA A 250 3.64 3.85 3.60
CA ALA A 250 4.49 4.52 4.60
C ALA A 250 4.56 3.77 5.94
N THR A 251 3.71 2.76 6.19
CA THR A 251 3.70 2.03 7.48
C THR A 251 4.93 1.13 7.69
N GLY A 252 5.80 0.97 6.69
CA GLY A 252 6.98 0.11 6.75
C GLY A 252 6.71 -1.39 6.64
N ASN A 253 5.48 -1.78 6.29
CA ASN A 253 5.17 -3.17 5.95
C ASN A 253 5.61 -3.47 4.51
N ALA A 254 5.90 -4.75 4.23
CA ALA A 254 6.12 -5.20 2.85
C ALA A 254 4.88 -4.87 2.01
N VAL A 255 5.04 -4.05 0.98
CA VAL A 255 3.94 -3.66 0.12
C VAL A 255 3.58 -4.82 -0.79
N GLN A 256 2.29 -5.18 -0.84
CA GLN A 256 1.83 -6.25 -1.72
C GLN A 256 1.67 -5.72 -3.15
N GLY A 257 2.14 -6.47 -4.15
CA GLY A 257 2.03 -6.11 -5.56
C GLY A 257 0.61 -5.73 -6.01
N PRO A 258 -0.45 -6.47 -5.61
CA PRO A 258 -1.84 -6.07 -5.90
C PRO A 258 -2.19 -4.67 -5.39
N HIS A 259 -1.70 -4.27 -4.21
CA HIS A 259 -1.96 -2.95 -3.67
C HIS A 259 -1.22 -1.85 -4.46
N LEU A 260 -0.01 -2.12 -4.99
CA LEU A 260 0.67 -1.17 -5.88
C LEU A 260 -0.14 -0.90 -7.16
N TYR A 261 -0.74 -1.94 -7.73
CA TYR A 261 -1.56 -1.79 -8.92
C TYR A 261 -2.87 -1.05 -8.64
N ASN A 262 -3.61 -1.44 -7.59
CA ASN A 262 -4.84 -0.73 -7.20
C ASN A 262 -4.55 0.75 -6.86
N ALA A 263 -3.42 1.01 -6.22
CA ALA A 263 -2.97 2.37 -5.96
C ALA A 263 -2.63 3.12 -7.25
N ALA A 264 -2.07 2.47 -8.26
CA ALA A 264 -1.85 3.09 -9.57
C ALA A 264 -3.17 3.46 -10.25
N CYS A 265 -4.17 2.57 -10.23
CA CYS A 265 -5.53 2.86 -10.73
C CYS A 265 -6.14 4.07 -10.02
N ALA A 266 -6.07 4.12 -8.68
CA ALA A 266 -6.55 5.26 -7.90
C ALA A 266 -5.85 6.58 -8.28
N ALA A 267 -4.54 6.54 -8.53
CA ALA A 267 -3.79 7.73 -8.97
C ALA A 267 -4.15 8.16 -10.40
N ALA A 268 -4.28 7.22 -11.34
CA ALA A 268 -4.66 7.48 -12.72
C ALA A 268 -6.06 8.10 -12.81
N LEU A 269 -7.03 7.58 -12.05
CA LEU A 269 -8.38 8.13 -11.92
C LEU A 269 -8.42 9.50 -11.21
N ALA A 270 -7.46 9.76 -10.31
CA ALA A 270 -7.27 11.07 -9.70
C ALA A 270 -6.58 12.10 -10.64
N GLY A 271 -6.14 11.67 -11.83
CA GLY A 271 -5.42 12.50 -12.79
C GLY A 271 -3.93 12.69 -12.47
N ASP A 272 -3.37 11.89 -11.56
CA ASP A 272 -1.96 11.92 -11.17
C ASP A 272 -1.18 10.82 -11.89
N ASN A 273 -0.89 11.08 -13.18
CA ASN A 273 -0.21 10.13 -14.05
C ASN A 273 1.21 9.79 -13.56
N ASP A 274 1.91 10.73 -12.92
CA ASP A 274 3.27 10.51 -12.43
C ASP A 274 3.28 9.51 -11.28
N VAL A 275 2.38 9.68 -10.31
CA VAL A 275 2.21 8.73 -9.20
C VAL A 275 1.73 7.37 -9.71
N ALA A 276 0.83 7.35 -10.70
CA ALA A 276 0.36 6.12 -11.31
C ALA A 276 1.51 5.32 -11.93
N PHE A 277 2.32 5.93 -12.80
CA PHE A 277 3.48 5.27 -13.40
C PHE A 277 4.52 4.84 -12.38
N ALA A 278 4.78 5.66 -11.33
CA ALA A 278 5.71 5.27 -10.27
C ALA A 278 5.26 3.97 -9.57
N ARG A 279 3.96 3.84 -9.28
CA ARG A 279 3.40 2.64 -8.63
C ARG A 279 3.37 1.42 -9.55
N LEU A 280 3.03 1.61 -10.84
CA LEU A 280 3.10 0.54 -11.84
C LEU A 280 4.52 0.01 -12.00
N ASN A 281 5.51 0.90 -12.11
CA ASN A 281 6.91 0.53 -12.25
C ASN A 281 7.49 -0.10 -10.97
N ALA A 282 7.03 0.34 -9.79
CA ALA A 282 7.37 -0.31 -8.52
C ALA A 282 6.90 -1.77 -8.51
N ARG A 283 5.68 -2.05 -8.99
CA ARG A 283 5.18 -3.43 -9.10
C ARG A 283 6.02 -4.26 -10.08
N LEU A 284 6.31 -3.72 -11.27
CA LEU A 284 7.15 -4.41 -12.26
C LEU A 284 8.57 -4.72 -11.76
N SER A 285 9.08 -3.91 -10.85
CA SER A 285 10.39 -4.10 -10.22
C SER A 285 10.34 -5.15 -9.11
N GLN A 286 9.26 -5.14 -8.32
CA GLN A 286 9.04 -6.10 -7.22
C GLN A 286 8.68 -7.51 -7.73
N GLU A 287 7.94 -7.61 -8.83
CA GLU A 287 7.42 -8.86 -9.37
C GLU A 287 7.90 -9.07 -10.83
N PRO A 288 9.14 -9.55 -11.06
CA PRO A 288 9.71 -9.67 -12.40
C PRO A 288 8.92 -10.54 -13.37
N ASP A 289 8.16 -11.50 -12.84
CA ASP A 289 7.33 -12.44 -13.60
C ASP A 289 5.83 -12.08 -13.56
N TRP A 290 5.45 -10.95 -12.96
CA TRP A 290 4.07 -10.49 -13.00
C TRP A 290 3.74 -9.80 -14.32
N TYR A 291 2.55 -10.09 -14.86
CA TYR A 291 1.99 -9.42 -16.02
C TYR A 291 0.45 -9.43 -15.96
N VAL A 292 -0.16 -8.64 -16.84
CA VAL A 292 -1.60 -8.70 -17.17
C VAL A 292 -1.75 -8.99 -18.66
N ASP A 293 -2.79 -9.75 -19.03
CA ASP A 293 -3.00 -10.21 -20.42
C ASP A 293 -3.21 -9.02 -21.39
N ASP A 294 -4.01 -8.04 -20.97
CA ASP A 294 -4.26 -6.81 -21.71
C ASP A 294 -4.34 -5.61 -20.74
N PRO A 295 -3.24 -4.87 -20.52
CA PRO A 295 -3.25 -3.70 -19.63
C PRO A 295 -4.16 -2.58 -20.14
N ALA A 296 -4.46 -2.53 -21.44
CA ALA A 296 -5.31 -1.49 -22.02
C ALA A 296 -6.81 -1.77 -21.84
N ALA A 297 -7.17 -2.98 -21.42
CA ALA A 297 -8.55 -3.33 -21.09
C ALA A 297 -9.01 -2.72 -19.75
N ASP A 298 -8.07 -2.32 -18.88
CA ASP A 298 -8.37 -1.69 -17.61
C ASP A 298 -8.72 -0.21 -17.82
N THR A 299 -10.00 0.12 -17.66
CA THR A 299 -10.50 1.48 -17.88
C THR A 299 -9.98 2.48 -16.86
N ASP A 300 -9.51 2.03 -15.70
CA ASP A 300 -8.99 2.92 -14.65
C ASP A 300 -7.64 3.54 -15.06
N LEU A 301 -6.92 2.88 -15.97
CA LEU A 301 -5.65 3.33 -16.52
C LEU A 301 -5.79 4.09 -17.85
N ALA A 302 -7.03 4.34 -18.32
CA ALA A 302 -7.27 4.94 -19.62
C ALA A 302 -6.59 6.32 -19.80
N SER A 303 -6.46 7.11 -18.72
CA SER A 303 -5.77 8.41 -18.74
C SER A 303 -4.27 8.32 -19.01
N LEU A 304 -3.69 7.11 -18.88
CA LEU A 304 -2.27 6.86 -19.12
C LEU A 304 -1.99 6.49 -20.57
N HIS A 305 -2.97 6.02 -21.34
CA HIS A 305 -2.75 5.39 -22.66
C HIS A 305 -2.08 6.31 -23.69
N ASP A 306 -2.34 7.62 -23.62
CA ASP A 306 -1.75 8.62 -24.51
C ASP A 306 -0.38 9.16 -24.03
N ASP A 307 0.06 8.80 -22.81
CA ASP A 307 1.36 9.17 -22.26
C ASP A 307 2.47 8.31 -22.89
N ALA A 308 3.60 8.92 -23.28
CA ALA A 308 4.71 8.21 -23.91
C ALA A 308 5.29 7.07 -23.03
N ARG A 309 5.16 7.17 -21.69
CA ARG A 309 5.58 6.12 -20.75
C ARG A 309 4.71 4.87 -20.83
N TRP A 310 3.48 4.99 -21.31
CA TRP A 310 2.55 3.85 -21.45
C TRP A 310 3.10 2.80 -22.41
N GLN A 311 3.64 3.23 -23.56
CA GLN A 311 4.19 2.27 -24.51
C GLN A 311 5.34 1.48 -23.88
N VAL A 312 6.21 2.13 -23.11
CA VAL A 312 7.31 1.47 -22.39
C VAL A 312 6.78 0.47 -21.36
N TYR A 313 5.78 0.86 -20.57
CA TYR A 313 5.13 -0.01 -19.59
C TYR A 313 4.45 -1.23 -20.24
N SER A 314 3.66 -0.99 -21.29
CA SER A 314 2.92 -2.01 -22.03
C SER A 314 3.86 -3.00 -22.73
N ASP A 315 4.91 -2.51 -23.40
CA ASP A 315 5.94 -3.37 -24.02
C ASP A 315 6.64 -4.26 -22.99
N SER A 316 6.87 -3.71 -21.77
CA SER A 316 7.43 -4.44 -20.63
C SER A 316 6.54 -5.61 -20.20
N LEU A 317 5.22 -5.40 -20.14
CA LEU A 317 4.23 -6.43 -19.81
C LEU A 317 4.12 -7.47 -20.93
N ILE A 318 4.03 -7.04 -22.19
CA ILE A 318 3.95 -7.92 -23.36
C ILE A 318 5.20 -8.81 -23.44
N ALA A 319 6.38 -8.28 -23.20
CA ALA A 319 7.62 -9.06 -23.18
C ALA A 319 7.62 -10.11 -22.06
N ARG A 320 7.11 -9.78 -20.87
CA ARG A 320 6.94 -10.73 -19.75
C ARG A 320 5.94 -11.82 -20.10
N CYS A 321 4.76 -11.45 -20.58
CA CYS A 321 3.73 -12.37 -21.04
C CYS A 321 4.31 -13.34 -22.08
N ASN A 322 4.95 -12.83 -23.13
CA ASN A 322 5.56 -13.67 -24.17
C ASN A 322 6.63 -14.62 -23.62
N ARG A 323 7.45 -14.17 -22.66
CA ARG A 323 8.48 -15.00 -22.02
C ARG A 323 7.87 -16.11 -21.16
N ILE A 324 6.88 -15.77 -20.34
CA ILE A 324 6.26 -16.69 -19.39
C ILE A 324 5.38 -17.71 -20.14
N GLU A 325 4.56 -17.24 -21.07
CA GLU A 325 3.63 -18.06 -21.83
C GLU A 325 4.28 -18.83 -23.00
N ALA A 326 5.60 -18.66 -23.22
CA ALA A 326 6.32 -19.32 -24.31
C ALA A 326 6.17 -20.85 -24.28
N HIS A 327 6.11 -21.41 -23.08
CA HIS A 327 6.07 -22.86 -22.84
C HIS A 327 4.67 -23.38 -22.49
N PHE A 328 3.66 -22.51 -22.48
CA PHE A 328 2.31 -22.92 -22.11
C PHE A 328 1.68 -23.81 -23.16
N ASP A 329 0.88 -24.76 -22.68
CA ASP A 329 -0.09 -25.45 -23.51
C ASP A 329 -1.25 -24.47 -23.80
N LYS A 330 -1.07 -23.66 -24.84
CA LYS A 330 -2.01 -22.59 -25.20
C LYS A 330 -3.41 -23.12 -25.52
N ALA A 331 -3.50 -24.33 -26.07
CA ALA A 331 -4.78 -24.97 -26.38
C ALA A 331 -5.52 -25.37 -25.11
N LEU A 332 -4.82 -26.00 -24.16
CA LEU A 332 -5.41 -26.34 -22.86
C LEU A 332 -5.75 -25.09 -22.05
N ARG A 333 -4.86 -24.09 -22.01
CA ARG A 333 -5.13 -22.80 -21.35
C ARG A 333 -6.39 -22.14 -21.91
N ALA A 334 -6.51 -22.02 -23.24
CA ALA A 334 -7.70 -21.44 -23.87
C ALA A 334 -8.98 -22.22 -23.54
N LYS A 335 -8.91 -23.56 -23.49
CA LYS A 335 -10.03 -24.40 -23.07
C LYS A 335 -10.43 -24.13 -21.62
N LEU A 336 -9.48 -24.09 -20.70
CA LEU A 336 -9.72 -23.82 -19.28
C LEU A 336 -10.31 -22.42 -19.07
N LEU A 337 -9.78 -21.40 -19.73
CA LEU A 337 -10.32 -20.03 -19.64
C LEU A 337 -11.74 -19.91 -20.23
N SER A 338 -12.05 -20.68 -21.27
CA SER A 338 -13.41 -20.76 -21.82
C SER A 338 -14.40 -21.39 -20.83
N ILE A 339 -13.98 -22.47 -20.15
CA ILE A 339 -14.76 -23.12 -19.08
C ILE A 339 -14.97 -22.15 -17.90
N ALA A 340 -13.93 -21.42 -17.50
CA ALA A 340 -14.04 -20.43 -16.42
C ALA A 340 -15.01 -19.30 -16.77
N ARG A 341 -14.97 -18.82 -18.02
CA ARG A 341 -15.90 -17.79 -18.51
C ARG A 341 -17.34 -18.27 -18.47
N SER A 342 -17.63 -19.47 -19.01
CA SER A 342 -19.00 -20.00 -18.97
C SER A 342 -19.51 -20.20 -17.54
N ASP A 343 -18.63 -20.61 -16.62
CA ASP A 343 -18.94 -20.76 -15.20
C ASP A 343 -19.26 -19.43 -14.51
N GLN A 344 -18.48 -18.39 -14.76
CA GLN A 344 -18.61 -17.10 -14.09
C GLN A 344 -19.71 -16.22 -14.70
N ASP A 345 -19.88 -16.21 -16.02
CA ASP A 345 -20.87 -15.36 -16.71
C ASP A 345 -22.30 -15.64 -16.19
N ILE A 346 -22.70 -16.92 -16.10
CA ILE A 346 -24.03 -17.29 -15.61
C ILE A 346 -24.23 -16.95 -14.12
N ARG A 347 -23.17 -17.03 -13.31
CA ARG A 347 -23.20 -16.67 -11.88
C ARG A 347 -23.37 -15.15 -11.71
N HIS A 348 -22.71 -14.34 -12.53
CA HIS A 348 -22.92 -12.89 -12.55
C HIS A 348 -24.36 -12.55 -12.92
N GLU A 349 -24.89 -13.13 -14.00
CA GLU A 349 -26.29 -12.92 -14.41
C GLU A 349 -27.28 -13.34 -13.31
N PHE A 350 -27.03 -14.47 -12.65
CA PHE A 350 -27.84 -14.94 -11.53
C PHE A 350 -27.80 -13.97 -10.35
N LEU A 351 -26.62 -13.50 -9.94
CA LEU A 351 -26.46 -12.55 -8.84
C LEU A 351 -27.14 -11.21 -9.15
N ASP A 352 -27.01 -10.71 -10.37
CA ASP A 352 -27.68 -9.48 -10.81
C ASP A 352 -29.20 -9.63 -10.73
N ALA A 353 -29.75 -10.75 -11.21
CA ALA A 353 -31.17 -11.04 -11.11
C ALA A 353 -31.63 -11.21 -9.64
N TYR A 354 -30.79 -11.79 -8.78
CA TYR A 354 -31.09 -12.02 -7.37
C TYR A 354 -31.10 -10.71 -6.55
N ARG A 355 -30.21 -9.77 -6.89
CA ARG A 355 -30.09 -8.44 -6.24
C ARG A 355 -31.08 -7.41 -6.77
N ALA A 356 -31.63 -7.62 -7.98
CA ALA A 356 -32.61 -6.71 -8.57
C ALA A 356 -33.85 -6.50 -7.69
N THR A 357 -34.34 -5.26 -7.63
CA THR A 357 -35.56 -4.89 -6.92
C THR A 357 -36.51 -4.15 -7.88
N PRO A 358 -37.75 -4.63 -8.09
CA PRO A 358 -38.34 -5.85 -7.52
C PRO A 358 -37.70 -7.13 -8.09
N LYS A 359 -37.69 -8.20 -7.29
CA LYS A 359 -37.18 -9.52 -7.72
C LYS A 359 -38.08 -10.13 -8.79
N ASN A 360 -37.46 -10.68 -9.85
CA ASN A 360 -38.14 -11.48 -10.86
C ASN A 360 -37.84 -12.97 -10.61
N GLN A 361 -38.72 -13.65 -9.87
CA GLN A 361 -38.51 -15.04 -9.48
C GLN A 361 -38.38 -15.98 -10.68
N ALA A 362 -39.19 -15.80 -11.73
CA ALA A 362 -39.12 -16.64 -12.93
C ALA A 362 -37.76 -16.53 -13.65
N ARG A 363 -37.16 -15.33 -13.67
CA ARG A 363 -35.81 -15.14 -14.21
C ARG A 363 -34.75 -15.82 -13.32
N ILE A 364 -34.86 -15.68 -12.00
CA ILE A 364 -33.94 -16.32 -11.05
C ILE A 364 -33.99 -17.85 -11.20
N ASP A 365 -35.17 -18.44 -11.26
CA ASP A 365 -35.36 -19.88 -11.42
C ASP A 365 -34.78 -20.36 -12.77
N SER A 366 -35.04 -19.63 -13.85
CA SER A 366 -34.49 -19.94 -15.18
C SER A 366 -32.96 -19.90 -15.19
N LEU A 367 -32.35 -18.87 -14.59
CA LEU A 367 -30.89 -18.74 -14.50
C LEU A 367 -30.30 -19.83 -13.60
N SER A 368 -30.99 -20.20 -12.52
CA SER A 368 -30.57 -21.31 -11.65
C SER A 368 -30.54 -22.65 -12.39
N HIS A 369 -31.54 -22.93 -13.23
CA HIS A 369 -31.56 -24.16 -14.04
C HIS A 369 -30.47 -24.15 -15.11
N GLU A 370 -30.23 -23.02 -15.75
CA GLU A 370 -29.16 -22.88 -16.73
C GLU A 370 -27.77 -23.00 -16.10
N MET A 371 -27.57 -22.42 -14.92
CA MET A 371 -26.34 -22.57 -14.14
C MET A 371 -26.06 -24.04 -13.82
N GLN A 372 -27.07 -24.80 -13.36
CA GLN A 372 -26.92 -26.25 -13.12
C GLN A 372 -26.55 -27.02 -14.40
N ARG A 373 -27.09 -26.62 -15.56
CA ARG A 373 -26.76 -27.23 -16.84
C ARG A 373 -25.30 -26.94 -17.23
N ILE A 374 -24.86 -25.69 -17.08
CA ILE A 374 -23.48 -25.27 -17.35
C ILE A 374 -22.50 -25.96 -16.40
N ASP A 375 -22.81 -26.01 -15.10
CA ASP A 375 -22.03 -26.70 -14.09
C ASP A 375 -21.80 -28.17 -14.46
N SER A 376 -22.85 -28.89 -14.87
CA SER A 376 -22.74 -30.29 -15.30
C SER A 376 -21.80 -30.48 -16.50
N ILE A 377 -21.86 -29.59 -17.49
CA ILE A 377 -20.99 -29.63 -18.67
C ILE A 377 -19.54 -29.33 -18.29
N ASN A 378 -19.32 -28.27 -17.51
CA ASN A 378 -17.99 -27.84 -17.08
C ASN A 378 -17.33 -28.92 -16.19
N GLN A 379 -18.10 -29.51 -15.27
CA GLN A 379 -17.64 -30.61 -14.42
C GLN A 379 -17.22 -31.82 -15.27
N ALA A 380 -18.03 -32.23 -16.25
CA ALA A 380 -17.67 -33.35 -17.11
C ALA A 380 -16.36 -33.10 -17.88
N GLN A 381 -16.15 -31.88 -18.38
CA GLN A 381 -14.92 -31.51 -19.09
C GLN A 381 -13.69 -31.48 -18.17
N ILE A 382 -13.82 -30.91 -16.97
CA ILE A 382 -12.73 -30.83 -15.99
C ILE A 382 -12.37 -32.21 -15.45
N CYS A 383 -13.37 -33.03 -15.09
CA CYS A 383 -13.16 -34.41 -14.65
C CYS A 383 -12.45 -35.23 -15.73
N GLN A 384 -12.82 -35.06 -17.00
CA GLN A 384 -12.13 -35.73 -18.10
C GLN A 384 -10.64 -35.37 -18.13
N ILE A 385 -10.30 -34.08 -18.03
CA ILE A 385 -8.89 -33.63 -18.04
C ILE A 385 -8.14 -34.19 -16.83
N LEU A 386 -8.73 -34.08 -15.62
CA LEU A 386 -8.11 -34.59 -14.39
C LEU A 386 -7.88 -36.11 -14.43
N ASP A 387 -8.82 -36.86 -15.02
CA ASP A 387 -8.75 -38.31 -15.10
C ASP A 387 -7.77 -38.81 -16.18
N THR A 388 -7.58 -38.07 -17.27
CA THR A 388 -6.67 -38.48 -18.36
C THR A 388 -5.26 -37.92 -18.20
N ASP A 389 -5.15 -36.63 -17.88
CA ASP A 389 -3.90 -35.87 -17.99
C ASP A 389 -3.38 -35.44 -16.60
N GLY A 390 -4.20 -35.61 -15.56
CA GLY A 390 -3.93 -35.07 -14.23
C GLY A 390 -4.14 -33.56 -14.15
N PHE A 391 -3.66 -32.96 -13.07
CA PHE A 391 -3.75 -31.52 -12.86
C PHE A 391 -2.65 -30.78 -13.64
N ALA A 392 -3.06 -29.81 -14.46
CA ALA A 392 -2.13 -28.92 -15.14
C ALA A 392 -1.84 -27.68 -14.27
N GLY A 393 -0.63 -27.62 -13.72
CA GLY A 393 -0.16 -26.51 -12.88
C GLY A 393 0.19 -25.23 -13.66
N LYS A 394 0.62 -24.20 -12.91
CA LYS A 394 0.94 -22.87 -13.42
C LYS A 394 2.03 -22.88 -14.48
N GLU A 395 3.00 -23.78 -14.38
CA GLU A 395 4.06 -23.92 -15.39
C GLU A 395 3.50 -24.31 -16.77
N LYS A 396 2.38 -25.06 -16.82
CA LYS A 396 1.79 -25.54 -18.08
C LYS A 396 0.70 -24.62 -18.61
N VAL A 397 -0.11 -24.02 -17.74
CA VAL A 397 -1.32 -23.27 -18.14
C VAL A 397 -1.46 -21.91 -17.45
N GLY A 398 -0.47 -21.48 -16.67
CA GLY A 398 -0.50 -20.21 -15.95
C GLY A 398 -1.64 -20.13 -14.93
N ASN A 399 -2.26 -18.96 -14.82
CA ASN A 399 -3.39 -18.69 -13.94
C ASN A 399 -4.64 -19.57 -14.22
N ALA A 400 -4.73 -20.18 -15.40
CA ALA A 400 -5.82 -21.09 -15.74
C ALA A 400 -5.80 -22.41 -14.93
N SER A 401 -4.72 -22.69 -14.19
CA SER A 401 -4.67 -23.83 -13.24
C SER A 401 -5.73 -23.71 -12.15
N SER A 402 -6.15 -22.50 -11.79
CA SER A 402 -7.19 -22.27 -10.78
C SER A 402 -8.57 -22.77 -11.20
N VAL A 403 -8.81 -22.91 -12.51
CA VAL A 403 -10.10 -23.33 -13.09
C VAL A 403 -10.49 -24.73 -12.62
N PHE A 404 -9.52 -25.64 -12.46
CA PHE A 404 -9.82 -26.99 -11.97
C PHE A 404 -10.51 -26.94 -10.59
N TRP A 405 -10.00 -26.14 -9.67
CA TRP A 405 -10.62 -25.96 -8.35
C TRP A 405 -11.93 -25.20 -8.45
N LEU A 406 -11.97 -24.13 -9.26
CA LEU A 406 -13.16 -23.30 -9.47
C LEU A 406 -14.39 -24.11 -9.86
N ILE A 407 -14.22 -25.11 -10.74
CA ILE A 407 -15.32 -25.96 -11.18
C ILE A 407 -15.62 -27.07 -10.18
N ILE A 408 -14.59 -27.77 -9.65
CA ILE A 408 -14.81 -28.90 -8.75
C ILE A 408 -15.42 -28.46 -7.41
N GLN A 409 -15.15 -27.26 -6.93
CA GLN A 409 -15.73 -26.78 -5.68
C GLN A 409 -17.28 -26.68 -5.71
N HIS A 410 -17.87 -26.61 -6.93
CA HIS A 410 -19.31 -26.58 -7.19
C HIS A 410 -19.90 -27.95 -7.59
N SER A 411 -19.08 -29.01 -7.52
CA SER A 411 -19.50 -30.38 -7.83
C SER A 411 -20.12 -31.09 -6.61
N PRO A 412 -20.80 -32.24 -6.79
CA PRO A 412 -21.24 -33.07 -5.68
C PRO A 412 -20.08 -33.46 -4.74
N VAL A 413 -20.36 -33.64 -3.45
CA VAL A 413 -19.34 -33.91 -2.41
C VAL A 413 -18.42 -35.09 -2.76
N GLU A 414 -18.92 -36.12 -3.43
CA GLU A 414 -18.10 -37.27 -3.82
C GLU A 414 -17.05 -36.93 -4.88
N MET A 415 -17.34 -36.00 -5.80
CA MET A 415 -16.36 -35.50 -6.75
C MET A 415 -15.33 -34.62 -6.04
N GLN A 416 -15.77 -33.77 -5.12
CA GLN A 416 -14.86 -32.96 -4.30
C GLN A 416 -13.85 -33.86 -3.57
N LYS A 417 -14.33 -34.89 -2.86
CA LYS A 417 -13.48 -35.85 -2.16
C LYS A 417 -12.54 -36.62 -3.08
N ARG A 418 -13.02 -37.03 -4.26
CA ARG A 418 -12.21 -37.77 -5.25
C ARG A 418 -10.98 -36.96 -5.69
N TYR A 419 -11.12 -35.65 -5.89
CA TYR A 419 -10.04 -34.80 -6.39
C TYR A 419 -9.32 -33.99 -5.30
N PHE A 420 -9.79 -34.01 -4.05
CA PHE A 420 -9.23 -33.22 -2.95
C PHE A 420 -7.70 -33.38 -2.82
N TRP A 421 -7.21 -34.63 -2.86
CA TRP A 421 -5.78 -34.91 -2.74
C TRP A 421 -4.95 -34.28 -3.87
N ILE A 422 -5.50 -34.18 -5.09
CA ILE A 422 -4.82 -33.54 -6.22
C ILE A 422 -4.65 -32.06 -5.95
N PHE A 423 -5.70 -31.42 -5.44
CA PHE A 423 -5.66 -30.01 -5.08
C PHE A 423 -4.73 -29.75 -3.90
N GLU A 424 -4.67 -30.62 -2.89
CA GLU A 424 -3.67 -30.49 -1.82
C GLU A 424 -2.24 -30.47 -2.36
N GLN A 425 -1.92 -31.32 -3.34
CA GLN A 425 -0.59 -31.33 -3.96
C GLN A 425 -0.36 -30.08 -4.81
N ALA A 426 -1.35 -29.66 -5.59
CA ALA A 426 -1.29 -28.42 -6.36
C ALA A 426 -1.05 -27.20 -5.47
N ALA A 427 -1.72 -27.13 -4.31
CA ALA A 427 -1.53 -26.05 -3.35
C ALA A 427 -0.12 -26.05 -2.74
N ARG A 428 0.43 -27.23 -2.42
CA ARG A 428 1.82 -27.37 -1.93
C ARG A 428 2.86 -26.94 -2.97
N HIS A 429 2.57 -27.10 -4.26
CA HIS A 429 3.40 -26.59 -5.34
C HIS A 429 3.16 -25.11 -5.66
N GLY A 430 2.18 -24.47 -5.00
CA GLY A 430 1.82 -23.07 -5.26
C GLY A 430 0.99 -22.86 -6.53
N ASP A 431 0.44 -23.92 -7.13
CA ASP A 431 -0.38 -23.83 -8.35
C ASP A 431 -1.79 -23.30 -8.09
N ILE A 432 -2.28 -23.46 -6.86
CA ILE A 432 -3.51 -22.87 -6.30
C ILE A 432 -3.22 -22.39 -4.87
N SER A 433 -4.10 -21.56 -4.28
CA SER A 433 -3.89 -21.06 -2.93
C SER A 433 -4.16 -22.14 -1.87
N LEU A 434 -3.52 -22.01 -0.70
CA LEU A 434 -3.86 -22.84 0.47
C LEU A 434 -5.29 -22.56 0.93
N GLU A 435 -5.76 -21.32 0.85
CA GLU A 435 -7.15 -20.94 1.13
C GLU A 435 -8.16 -21.79 0.33
N SER A 436 -7.91 -22.06 -0.95
CA SER A 436 -8.77 -22.93 -1.76
C SER A 436 -8.93 -24.33 -1.15
N ILE A 437 -7.90 -24.87 -0.49
CA ILE A 437 -7.96 -26.15 0.22
C ILE A 437 -8.79 -26.04 1.49
N ALA A 438 -8.56 -25.00 2.28
CA ALA A 438 -9.34 -24.74 3.50
C ALA A 438 -10.85 -24.63 3.20
N MET A 439 -11.20 -23.88 2.15
CA MET A 439 -12.58 -23.72 1.71
C MET A 439 -13.22 -25.04 1.25
N MET A 440 -12.46 -25.86 0.52
CA MET A 440 -12.96 -27.13 0.02
C MET A 440 -13.11 -28.17 1.14
N ASP A 441 -12.18 -28.22 2.10
CA ASP A 441 -12.25 -29.11 3.27
C ASP A 441 -13.49 -28.80 4.13
N ASP A 442 -13.69 -27.51 4.45
CA ASP A 442 -14.88 -27.06 5.17
C ASP A 442 -16.17 -27.37 4.42
N ARG A 443 -16.18 -27.23 3.09
CA ARG A 443 -17.35 -27.55 2.26
C ARG A 443 -17.66 -29.04 2.26
N ILE A 444 -16.64 -29.90 2.16
CA ILE A 444 -16.79 -31.35 2.30
C ILE A 444 -17.33 -31.68 3.69
N ALA A 445 -16.78 -31.08 4.75
CA ALA A 445 -17.25 -31.28 6.11
C ALA A 445 -18.74 -30.90 6.26
N MET A 446 -19.12 -29.73 5.77
CA MET A 446 -20.50 -29.24 5.78
C MET A 446 -21.46 -30.20 5.06
N PHE A 447 -21.12 -30.66 3.85
CA PHE A 447 -21.96 -31.60 3.11
C PHE A 447 -22.06 -32.98 3.78
N GLU A 448 -21.04 -33.38 4.55
CA GLU A 448 -21.06 -34.60 5.37
C GLU A 448 -21.71 -34.41 6.75
N GLY A 449 -22.21 -33.21 7.07
CA GLY A 449 -22.82 -32.90 8.37
C GLY A 449 -21.81 -32.83 9.52
N ARG A 450 -20.52 -32.67 9.22
CA ARG A 450 -19.42 -32.55 10.19
C ARG A 450 -19.07 -31.08 10.42
N PRO A 451 -18.67 -30.67 11.62
CA PRO A 451 -18.20 -29.31 11.85
C PRO A 451 -17.00 -28.97 10.96
N GLN A 452 -16.93 -27.72 10.52
CA GLN A 452 -15.90 -27.18 9.65
C GLN A 452 -14.67 -26.72 10.45
N LYS A 453 -13.49 -26.71 9.84
CA LYS A 453 -12.24 -26.40 10.53
C LYS A 453 -11.88 -24.92 10.44
N TYR A 454 -12.01 -24.30 9.26
CA TYR A 454 -11.49 -22.96 9.00
C TYR A 454 -12.55 -21.86 9.03
N GLY A 455 -13.84 -22.21 9.11
CA GLY A 455 -14.93 -21.24 9.23
C GLY A 455 -15.27 -20.53 7.92
N SER A 456 -15.10 -21.20 6.79
CA SER A 456 -15.36 -20.64 5.45
C SER A 456 -16.79 -20.83 4.92
N GLN A 457 -17.56 -21.78 5.48
CA GLN A 457 -18.94 -22.03 5.07
C GLN A 457 -19.94 -21.27 5.94
N ILE A 458 -20.86 -20.59 5.26
CA ILE A 458 -21.99 -19.86 5.83
C ILE A 458 -23.26 -20.46 5.25
N VAL A 459 -24.21 -20.79 6.12
CA VAL A 459 -25.50 -21.38 5.75
C VAL A 459 -26.61 -20.52 6.34
N ASP A 460 -27.54 -20.09 5.49
CA ASP A 460 -28.69 -19.25 5.88
C ASP A 460 -28.29 -17.98 6.67
N GLY A 461 -27.15 -17.38 6.33
CA GLY A 461 -26.64 -16.18 7.00
C GLY A 461 -25.92 -16.43 8.33
N HIS A 462 -25.69 -17.70 8.68
CA HIS A 462 -25.01 -18.09 9.91
C HIS A 462 -23.74 -18.89 9.62
N LEU A 463 -22.71 -18.69 10.46
CA LEU A 463 -21.49 -19.49 10.41
C LEU A 463 -21.84 -20.97 10.71
N TYR A 464 -21.43 -21.87 9.83
CA TYR A 464 -21.62 -23.31 10.05
C TYR A 464 -20.73 -23.82 11.22
N PRO A 465 -21.15 -24.81 12.03
CA PRO A 465 -20.46 -25.17 13.28
C PRO A 465 -18.96 -25.42 13.12
N LEU A 466 -18.14 -24.82 14.00
CA LEU A 466 -16.69 -25.00 14.02
C LEU A 466 -16.28 -26.28 14.76
N GLN A 467 -15.22 -26.92 14.28
CA GLN A 467 -14.60 -28.07 14.94
C GLN A 467 -13.97 -27.65 16.27
N ASP A 468 -13.26 -26.52 16.29
CA ASP A 468 -12.70 -25.92 17.50
C ASP A 468 -12.59 -24.39 17.32
N PRO A 469 -13.52 -23.62 17.91
CA PRO A 469 -13.49 -22.16 17.86
C PRO A 469 -12.23 -21.53 18.43
N ALA A 470 -11.54 -22.17 19.38
CA ALA A 470 -10.33 -21.60 19.99
C ALA A 470 -9.10 -21.72 19.08
N GLN A 471 -9.12 -22.67 18.14
CA GLN A 471 -7.99 -22.96 17.24
C GLN A 471 -8.18 -22.38 15.84
N VAL A 472 -9.38 -21.89 15.51
CA VAL A 472 -9.76 -21.49 14.14
C VAL A 472 -8.81 -20.46 13.53
N ASP A 473 -8.45 -19.41 14.28
CA ASP A 473 -7.58 -18.35 13.74
C ASP A 473 -6.15 -18.82 13.52
N ARG A 474 -5.66 -19.76 14.35
CA ARG A 474 -4.37 -20.40 14.11
C ARG A 474 -4.39 -21.19 12.81
N TRP A 475 -5.44 -21.98 12.57
CA TRP A 475 -5.57 -22.76 11.34
C TRP A 475 -5.76 -21.87 10.11
N ARG A 476 -6.52 -20.77 10.24
CA ARG A 476 -6.68 -19.77 9.18
C ARG A 476 -5.34 -19.12 8.84
N GLN A 477 -4.55 -18.74 9.84
CA GLN A 477 -3.20 -18.21 9.64
C GLN A 477 -2.29 -19.20 8.89
N GLU A 478 -2.32 -20.50 9.24
CA GLU A 478 -1.56 -21.55 8.56
C GLU A 478 -1.92 -21.67 7.05
N MET A 479 -3.15 -21.28 6.69
CA MET A 479 -3.65 -21.32 5.31
C MET A 479 -3.60 -19.95 4.59
N GLY A 480 -3.02 -18.93 5.23
CA GLY A 480 -2.93 -17.57 4.68
C GLY A 480 -4.25 -16.79 4.68
N MET A 481 -5.22 -17.19 5.52
CA MET A 481 -6.53 -16.56 5.63
C MET A 481 -6.55 -15.50 6.74
N PRO A 482 -7.35 -14.42 6.61
CA PRO A 482 -7.51 -13.43 7.66
C PRO A 482 -8.21 -14.04 8.89
N PRO A 483 -8.13 -13.42 10.09
CA PRO A 483 -8.92 -13.85 11.25
C PRO A 483 -10.40 -14.03 10.93
N LEU A 484 -11.05 -15.00 11.58
CA LEU A 484 -12.45 -15.34 11.31
C LEU A 484 -13.38 -14.14 11.57
N ALA A 485 -13.12 -13.37 12.62
CA ALA A 485 -13.92 -12.20 12.95
C ALA A 485 -13.92 -11.15 11.81
N ASP A 486 -12.78 -10.92 11.19
CA ASP A 486 -12.65 -9.97 10.08
C ASP A 486 -13.39 -10.47 8.84
N TYR A 487 -13.28 -11.76 8.54
CA TYR A 487 -14.01 -12.41 7.45
C TYR A 487 -15.54 -12.33 7.66
N LEU A 488 -16.04 -12.65 8.85
CA LEU A 488 -17.47 -12.58 9.15
C LEU A 488 -18.00 -11.15 9.05
N LYS A 489 -17.23 -10.17 9.51
CA LYS A 489 -17.55 -8.75 9.37
C LYS A 489 -17.68 -8.35 7.89
N GLN A 490 -16.77 -8.80 7.03
CA GLN A 490 -16.85 -8.57 5.58
C GLN A 490 -18.09 -9.22 4.95
N MET A 491 -18.52 -10.37 5.47
CA MET A 491 -19.73 -11.07 5.04
C MET A 491 -21.03 -10.50 5.64
N GLY A 492 -20.95 -9.49 6.51
CA GLY A 492 -22.11 -8.92 7.19
C GLY A 492 -22.72 -9.83 8.25
N ILE A 493 -21.93 -10.75 8.80
CA ILE A 493 -22.37 -11.75 9.80
C ILE A 493 -21.88 -11.33 11.18
N SER A 494 -22.81 -11.19 12.12
CA SER A 494 -22.48 -11.01 13.54
C SER A 494 -22.09 -12.34 14.17
N LEU A 495 -21.02 -12.34 14.97
CA LEU A 495 -20.59 -13.46 15.82
C LEU A 495 -21.65 -13.87 16.85
#